data_AF-A0A924S9F7-F1
#
_entry.id   AF-A0A924S9F7-F1
#
_cell.length_a   1.000
_cell.length_b   1.000
_cell.length_c   1.000
_cell.angle_alpha   90.00
_cell.angle_beta   90.00
_cell.angle_gamma   90.00
#
_symmetry.space_group_name_H-M   'P 1'
#
loop_
_entity.id
_entity.type
_entity.pdbx_description
1 polymer ?
#
loop_
_entity_poly.entity_id
_entity_poly.type
_entity_poly.pdbx_seq_one_letter_code
_entity_poly.pdbx_strand_id
1 'polypeptide(L)' 'MAEELAKRTGMSLDGVVTHALRAELERTKPLPPRLSREEMLAAVAEIQARVRALPILDPRTPEDMLYDEDGLPK' A
#
# COMPACT_ATOMS: atom_id res chain seq x y z
N MET A 1 32.34 8.49 2.86
CA MET A 1 31.02 8.44 2.18
C MET A 1 30.23 9.72 2.40
N ALA A 2 29.89 10.12 3.63
CA ALA A 2 29.18 11.38 3.90
C ALA A 2 29.97 12.63 3.44
N GLU A 3 31.28 12.67 3.67
CA GLU A 3 32.16 13.75 3.19
C GLU A 3 32.22 13.86 1.67
N GLU A 4 32.27 12.72 0.97
CA GLU A 4 32.29 12.67 -0.49
C GLU A 4 30.94 13.16 -1.06
N LEU A 5 29.84 12.77 -0.42
CA LEU A 5 28.51 13.22 -0.81
C LEU A 5 28.34 14.72 -0.55
N ALA A 6 28.82 15.23 0.59
CA ALA A 6 28.83 16.66 0.94
C ALA A 6 29.57 17.49 -0.13
N LYS A 7 30.76 17.04 -0.54
CA LYS A 7 31.54 17.68 -1.61
C LYS A 7 30.78 17.70 -2.94
N ARG A 8 30.09 16.61 -3.30
CA ARG A 8 29.34 16.50 -4.56
C ARG A 8 28.05 17.32 -4.57
N THR A 9 27.38 17.45 -3.42
CA THR A 9 26.10 18.16 -3.32
C THR A 9 26.22 19.60 -2.85
N GLY A 10 27.42 20.05 -2.44
CA GLY A 10 27.64 21.37 -1.84
C GLY A 10 27.00 21.52 -0.46
N MET A 11 26.56 20.41 0.16
CA MET A 11 25.99 20.41 1.49
C MET A 11 27.07 20.35 2.56
N SER A 12 26.77 20.87 3.74
CA SER A 12 27.57 20.59 4.93
C SER A 12 27.45 19.12 5.35
N LEU A 13 28.42 18.62 6.10
CA LEU A 13 28.45 17.22 6.53
C LEU A 13 27.21 16.85 7.37
N ASP A 14 26.78 17.75 8.26
CA ASP A 14 25.54 17.63 9.04
C ASP A 14 24.30 17.66 8.13
N GLY A 15 24.29 18.52 7.12
CA GLY A 15 23.20 18.59 6.14
C GLY A 15 23.01 17.28 5.37
N VAL A 16 24.11 16.63 4.99
CA VAL A 16 24.07 15.31 4.35
C VAL A 16 23.49 14.24 5.29
N VAL A 17 23.90 14.24 6.56
CA VAL A 17 23.40 13.28 7.55
C VAL A 17 21.90 13.49 7.81
N THR A 18 21.47 14.73 8.04
CA THR A 18 20.04 15.05 8.24
C THR A 18 19.21 14.66 7.03
N HIS A 19 19.68 14.95 5.82
CA HIS A 19 18.97 14.58 4.59
C HIS A 19 18.85 13.06 4.45
N ALA A 20 19.92 12.32 4.70
CA ALA A 20 19.91 10.86 4.63
C ALA A 20 18.95 10.25 5.66
N LEU A 21 18.96 10.75 6.90
CA LEU A 21 18.05 10.29 7.96
C LEU A 21 16.59 10.60 7.63
N ARG A 22 16.29 11.78 7.10
CA ARG A 22 14.93 12.14 6.68
C ARG A 22 14.46 11.25 5.53
N ALA A 23 15.31 11.05 4.52
CA ALA A 23 15.00 10.16 3.41
C ALA A 23 14.73 8.74 3.89
N GLU A 24 15.49 8.26 4.89
CA GLU A 24 15.25 6.96 5.49
C GLU A 24 13.94 6.91 6.26
N LEU A 25 13.63 7.90 7.09
CA LEU A 25 12.34 7.97 7.80
C LEU A 25 11.13 7.98 6.86
N GLU A 26 11.24 8.64 5.70
CA GLU A 26 10.19 8.60 4.67
C GLU A 26 10.07 7.24 3.99
N ARG A 27 11.18 6.51 3.82
CA ARG A 27 11.17 5.13 3.30
C ARG A 27 10.65 4.14 4.34
N THR A 28 11.02 4.33 5.60
CA THR A 28 10.69 3.47 6.74
C THR A 28 9.56 4.09 7.54
N LYS A 29 8.45 4.47 6.88
CA LYS A 29 7.26 4.92 7.61
C LYS A 29 6.91 3.85 8.65
N PRO A 30 6.67 4.24 9.90
CA PRO A 30 6.31 3.29 10.93
C PRO A 30 5.11 2.49 10.41
N LEU A 31 5.25 1.16 10.39
CA LEU A 31 4.13 0.30 10.09
C LEU A 31 2.99 0.69 11.05
N PRO A 32 1.74 0.76 10.57
CA PRO A 32 0.63 0.95 11.48
C PRO A 32 0.72 -0.10 12.58
N PRO A 33 0.33 0.25 13.82
CA PRO A 33 0.36 -0.69 14.93
C PRO A 33 -0.34 -1.98 14.48
N ARG A 34 0.27 -3.13 14.78
CA ARG A 34 -0.33 -4.43 14.48
C ARG A 34 -1.67 -4.48 15.21
N LEU A 35 -2.75 -4.50 14.44
CA LEU A 35 -4.08 -4.76 14.95
C LEU A 35 -4.06 -6.11 15.67
N SER A 36 -4.76 -6.19 16.80
CA SER A 36 -5.13 -7.47 17.38
C SER A 36 -5.97 -8.26 16.38
N ARG A 37 -6.02 -9.59 16.56
CA ARG A 37 -6.86 -10.46 15.73
C ARG A 37 -8.33 -10.00 15.73
N GLU A 38 -8.82 -9.52 16.86
CA GLU A 38 -10.19 -9.02 17.01
C GLU A 38 -10.44 -7.75 16.22
N GLU A 39 -9.53 -6.77 16.31
CA GLU A 39 -9.60 -5.53 15.52
C GLU A 39 -9.52 -5.81 14.01
N MET A 40 -8.67 -6.76 13.59
CA MET A 40 -8.60 -7.18 12.19
C MET A 40 -9.93 -7.77 11.70
N LEU A 41 -10.53 -8.66 12.50
CA LEU A 41 -11.81 -9.28 12.14
C LEU A 41 -12.94 -8.24 12.10
N ALA A 42 -12.96 -7.30 13.03
CA ALA A 42 -13.91 -6.19 13.04
C ALA A 42 -13.78 -5.33 11.78
N ALA A 43 -12.55 -4.95 11.40
CA ALA A 43 -12.29 -4.18 10.19
C ALA A 43 -12.73 -4.94 8.91
N VAL A 44 -12.46 -6.24 8.83
CA VAL A 44 -12.93 -7.08 7.71
C VAL A 44 -14.45 -7.14 7.66
N ALA A 45 -15.11 -7.32 8.80
CA ALA A 45 -16.58 -7.39 8.88
C ALA A 45 -17.23 -6.06 8.43
N GLU A 46 -16.65 -4.92 8.81
CA GLU A 46 -17.10 -3.60 8.39
C GLU A 46 -17.00 -3.43 6.86
N ILE A 47 -15.87 -3.79 6.27
CA ILE A 47 -15.68 -3.73 4.81
C ILE A 47 -16.70 -4.61 4.10
N GLN A 48 -16.89 -5.85 4.57
CA GLN A 48 -17.87 -6.76 3.99
C GLN A 48 -19.30 -6.21 4.10
N ALA A 49 -19.66 -5.61 5.23
CA ALA A 49 -20.98 -5.00 5.42
C ALA A 49 -21.20 -3.85 4.42
N ARG A 50 -20.20 -2.99 4.25
CA ARG A 50 -20.24 -1.90 3.26
C ARG A 50 -20.39 -2.43 1.84
N VAL A 51 -19.61 -3.45 1.46
CA VAL A 51 -19.68 -4.06 0.12
C VAL A 51 -21.04 -4.72 -0.13
N ARG A 52 -21.60 -5.44 0.85
CA ARG A 52 -22.93 -6.08 0.73
C ARG A 52 -24.07 -5.08 0.55
N ALA A 53 -23.92 -3.84 1.03
CA ALA A 53 -24.92 -2.80 0.90
C ALA A 53 -24.91 -2.10 -0.49
N LEU A 54 -23.89 -2.35 -1.31
CA LEU A 54 -23.79 -1.76 -2.65
C LEU A 54 -24.77 -2.43 -3.62
N PRO A 55 -25.34 -1.68 -4.59
CA PRO A 55 -26.17 -2.27 -5.63
C PRO A 55 -25.36 -3.17 -6.55
N ILE A 56 -25.99 -4.22 -7.06
CA ILE A 56 -25.41 -5.07 -8.11
C ILE A 56 -25.43 -4.28 -9.42
N LEU A 57 -24.25 -3.92 -9.93
CA LEU A 57 -24.09 -3.18 -11.19
C LEU A 57 -24.05 -4.10 -12.42
N ASP A 58 -23.50 -5.30 -12.24
CA ASP A 58 -23.38 -6.31 -13.28
C ASP A 58 -23.81 -7.67 -12.67
N PRO A 59 -24.90 -8.26 -13.15
CA PRO A 59 -25.41 -9.53 -12.62
C PRO A 59 -24.71 -10.75 -13.22
N ARG A 60 -23.77 -10.56 -14.17
CA ARG A 60 -23.00 -11.67 -14.75
C ARG A 60 -22.20 -12.37 -13.66
N THR A 61 -22.04 -13.68 -13.82
CA THR A 61 -21.15 -14.46 -12.97
C THR A 61 -19.69 -14.10 -13.28
N PRO A 62 -18.75 -14.29 -12.33
CA PRO A 62 -17.33 -14.13 -12.61
C PRO A 62 -16.87 -14.91 -13.85
N GLU A 63 -17.43 -16.10 -14.06
CA GLU A 63 -17.15 -16.95 -15.22
C GLU A 63 -17.58 -16.27 -16.52
N ASP A 64 -18.81 -15.76 -16.59
CA ASP A 64 -19.33 -15.04 -17.77
C ASP A 64 -18.55 -13.74 -18.06
N MET A 65 -18.02 -13.12 -17.00
CA MET A 65 -17.20 -11.91 -17.09
C MET A 65 -15.81 -12.19 -17.62
N LEU A 66 -15.18 -13.30 -17.19
CA LEU A 66 -13.77 -13.59 -17.45
C LEU A 66 -13.54 -14.48 -18.67
N TYR A 67 -14.50 -15.36 -19.00
CA TYR A 67 -14.34 -16.39 -20.02
C TYR A 67 -15.44 -16.36 -21.08
N ASP A 68 -15.12 -16.75 -22.31
CA ASP A 68 -16.09 -16.97 -23.38
C ASP A 68 -16.78 -18.33 -23.30
N GLU A 69 -17.63 -18.64 -24.29
CA GLU A 69 -18.43 -19.86 -24.33
C GLU A 69 -17.58 -21.13 -24.41
N ASP A 70 -16.36 -21.02 -24.96
CA ASP A 70 -15.38 -22.11 -25.05
C ASP A 70 -14.48 -22.19 -23.79
N GLY A 71 -14.68 -21.29 -22.83
CA GLY A 71 -13.92 -21.22 -21.58
C GLY A 71 -12.56 -20.52 -21.73
N LEU A 72 -12.34 -19.79 -22.82
CA LEU A 72 -11.10 -19.03 -23.04
C LEU A 72 -11.19 -17.65 -22.40
N PRO A 73 -10.09 -17.12 -21.85
CA PRO A 73 -10.07 -15.76 -21.34
C PRO A 73 -10.48 -14.75 -22.41
N LYS A 74 -11.43 -13.88 -22.08
CA LYS A 74 -11.85 -12.75 -22.91
C LYS A 74 -10.85 -11.60 -22.87
#